data_AF-A0AAV9FLE1-F1
#
_entry.id   AF-A0AAV9FLE1-F1
#
_cell.length_a   1.000
_cell.length_b   1.000
_cell.length_c   1.000
_cell.angle_alpha   90.00
_cell.angle_beta   90.00
_cell.angle_gamma   90.00
#
_symmetry.space_group_name_H-M   'P 1'
#
loop_
_entity.id
_entity.type
_entity.pdbx_description
1 polymer ?
#
loop_
_entity_poly.entity_id
_entity_poly.type
_entity_poly.pdbx_seq_one_letter_code
_entity_poly.pdbx_strand_id
1 'polypeptide(L)'
;MGCVNATFLALIPKKAGADMISDFRPISLINACYKLVSKALANRLKEVIGILIEANQTAFVPGRSLQEGGLGILATPARVSWFQTEMDMHDHELPIDIFCFGACERNPLRFLSNPERPPSSWLSGLTINKHKSSLFSIYIEEQEMRLLTDHVSYQIDTFPTRCLGIPLSLRSLSLNDWAPLVQRFEKRLEGWAGRLMSLGGRLVLLQAVLSNLPVFMLSLFRIPRTIQHQLDVLRRHFFWSGSAQGTRRVHLIN
;
A
#
# COMPACT_ATOMS: atom_id res chain seq x y z
N MET A 1 29.55 -18.96 -24.32
CA MET A 1 29.29 -18.71 -22.88
C MET A 1 28.80 -17.28 -22.55
N GLY A 2 28.89 -16.30 -23.47
CA GLY A 2 28.51 -14.90 -23.17
C GLY A 2 27.01 -14.56 -23.13
N CYS A 3 26.13 -15.46 -23.59
CA CYS A 3 24.69 -15.21 -23.69
C CYS A 3 23.89 -15.43 -22.39
N VAL A 4 24.51 -16.00 -21.33
CA VAL A 4 23.81 -16.27 -20.06
C VAL A 4 23.72 -15.03 -19.16
N ASN A 5 24.66 -14.09 -19.32
CA ASN A 5 24.74 -12.86 -18.51
C ASN A 5 24.12 -11.62 -19.17
N ALA A 6 23.53 -11.77 -20.35
CA ALA A 6 22.76 -10.70 -20.99
C ALA A 6 21.36 -10.65 -20.39
N THR A 7 20.95 -9.49 -19.86
CA THR A 7 19.62 -9.28 -19.27
C THR A 7 18.95 -8.09 -19.92
N PHE A 8 17.69 -8.24 -20.33
CA PHE A 8 16.91 -7.11 -20.82
C PHE A 8 16.44 -6.26 -19.64
N LEU A 9 16.58 -4.94 -19.74
CA LEU A 9 16.10 -4.00 -18.73
C LEU A 9 14.79 -3.38 -19.20
N ALA A 10 13.71 -3.65 -18.48
CA ALA A 10 12.40 -3.04 -18.72
C ALA A 10 12.19 -1.88 -17.76
N LEU A 11 11.87 -0.69 -18.28
CA LEU A 11 11.54 0.48 -17.46
C LEU A 11 10.03 0.55 -17.26
N ILE A 12 9.57 0.42 -16.01
CA ILE A 12 8.15 0.55 -15.67
C ILE A 12 7.91 1.90 -15.00
N PRO A 13 7.02 2.77 -15.54
CA PRO A 13 6.75 4.07 -14.94
C PRO A 13 6.08 3.90 -13.56
N LYS A 14 6.58 4.63 -12.56
CA LYS A 14 6.04 4.70 -11.19
C LYS A 14 4.74 5.50 -11.13
N LYS A 15 4.62 6.53 -11.98
CA LYS A 15 3.51 7.49 -12.02
C LYS A 15 3.08 7.77 -13.46
N ALA A 16 1.87 8.30 -13.65
CA ALA A 16 1.43 8.80 -14.95
C ALA A 16 2.21 10.08 -15.31
N GLY A 17 2.60 10.23 -16.58
CA GLY A 17 3.46 11.34 -17.03
C GLY A 17 4.88 11.25 -16.46
N ALA A 18 5.48 10.06 -16.51
CA ALA A 18 6.86 9.86 -16.05
C ALA A 18 7.84 10.45 -17.08
N ASP A 19 8.58 11.49 -16.65
CA ASP A 19 9.47 12.25 -17.53
C ASP A 19 10.96 12.09 -17.14
N MET A 20 11.26 11.85 -15.85
CA MET A 20 12.63 11.67 -15.36
C MET A 20 12.98 10.19 -15.18
N ILE A 21 14.27 9.84 -15.28
CA ILE A 21 14.71 8.44 -15.12
C ILE A 21 14.38 7.86 -13.74
N SER A 22 14.36 8.70 -12.69
CA SER A 22 13.97 8.35 -11.32
C SER A 22 12.48 7.98 -11.19
N ASP A 23 11.65 8.39 -12.17
CA ASP A 23 10.23 8.05 -12.24
C ASP A 23 9.99 6.64 -12.78
N PHE A 24 11.04 5.92 -13.18
CA PHE A 24 10.93 4.54 -13.67
C PHE A 24 11.52 3.55 -12.67
N ARG A 25 10.90 2.37 -12.57
CA ARG A 25 11.47 1.19 -11.92
C ARG A 25 12.16 0.35 -12.98
N PRO A 26 13.49 0.21 -12.95
CA PRO A 26 14.18 -0.73 -13.82
C PRO A 26 13.93 -2.16 -13.33
N ILE A 27 13.42 -3.02 -14.21
CA ILE A 27 13.26 -4.46 -13.97
C ILE A 27 14.21 -5.20 -14.88
N SER A 28 15.19 -5.89 -14.29
CA SER A 28 16.06 -6.81 -15.02
C SER A 28 15.32 -8.12 -15.29
N LEU A 29 15.11 -8.43 -16.56
CA LEU A 29 14.52 -9.67 -17.04
C LEU A 29 15.62 -10.72 -17.15
N ILE A 30 15.94 -11.30 -15.99
CA ILE A 30 16.91 -12.39 -15.87
C ILE A 30 16.41 -13.68 -16.55
N ASN A 31 17.36 -14.52 -16.96
CA ASN A 31 17.07 -15.81 -17.60
C ASN A 31 16.28 -16.78 -16.69
N ALA A 32 15.67 -17.79 -17.30
CA ALA A 32 14.82 -18.75 -16.58
C ALA A 32 15.60 -19.56 -15.52
N CYS A 33 16.88 -19.88 -15.78
CA CYS A 33 17.72 -20.63 -14.86
C CYS A 33 17.88 -19.91 -13.51
N TYR A 34 18.15 -18.60 -13.52
CA TYR A 34 18.24 -17.82 -12.28
C TYR A 34 16.89 -17.80 -11.54
N LYS A 35 15.76 -17.70 -12.25
CA LYS A 35 14.43 -17.74 -11.62
C LYS A 35 14.15 -19.08 -10.93
N LEU A 36 14.57 -20.19 -11.54
CA LEU A 36 14.42 -21.53 -10.95
C LEU A 36 15.26 -21.68 -9.69
N VAL A 37 16.54 -21.31 -9.73
CA VAL A 37 17.43 -21.38 -8.57
C VAL A 37 16.92 -20.48 -7.44
N SER A 38 16.58 -19.22 -7.74
CA SER A 38 16.02 -18.29 -6.75
C SER A 38 14.72 -18.82 -6.15
N LYS A 39 13.85 -19.46 -6.94
CA LYS A 39 12.61 -20.05 -6.43
C LYS A 39 12.86 -21.25 -5.53
N ALA A 40 13.82 -22.12 -5.88
CA ALA A 40 14.21 -23.26 -5.05
C ALA A 40 14.74 -22.78 -3.68
N LEU A 41 15.60 -21.76 -3.67
CA LEU A 41 16.11 -21.15 -2.43
C LEU A 41 14.99 -20.50 -1.61
N ALA A 42 14.11 -19.71 -2.24
CA ALA A 42 12.98 -19.08 -1.56
C ALA A 42 12.03 -20.10 -0.93
N ASN A 43 11.80 -21.25 -1.58
CA ASN A 43 10.97 -22.31 -1.02
C ASN A 43 11.61 -22.96 0.22
N ARG A 44 12.95 -23.13 0.24
CA ARG A 44 13.65 -23.63 1.43
C ARG A 44 13.64 -22.61 2.57
N LEU A 45 13.87 -21.33 2.26
CA LEU A 45 13.82 -20.25 3.25
C LEU A 45 12.43 -20.11 3.87
N LYS A 46 11.37 -20.33 3.08
CA LYS A 46 9.98 -20.28 3.55
C LYS A 46 9.71 -21.21 4.74
N GLU A 47 10.42 -22.33 4.87
CA GLU A 47 10.23 -23.27 5.99
C GLU A 47 10.76 -22.73 7.32
N VAL A 48 11.77 -21.86 7.27
CA VAL A 48 12.45 -21.31 8.47
C VAL A 48 12.13 -19.83 8.71
N ILE A 49 11.62 -19.11 7.71
CA ILE A 49 11.44 -17.66 7.76
C ILE A 49 10.56 -17.23 8.94
N GLY A 50 9.53 -18.02 9.28
CA GLY A 50 8.60 -17.71 10.37
C GLY A 50 9.24 -17.73 11.76
N ILE A 51 10.39 -18.39 11.93
CA ILE A 51 11.17 -18.43 13.18
C ILE A 51 12.22 -17.31 13.19
N LEU A 52 12.71 -16.92 12.01
CA LEU A 52 13.77 -15.90 11.87
C LEU A 52 13.25 -14.47 11.93
N ILE A 53 11.98 -14.24 11.58
CA ILE A 53 11.39 -12.91 11.52
C ILE A 53 10.47 -12.65 12.71
N GLU A 54 10.39 -11.39 13.10
CA GLU A 54 9.46 -10.94 14.14
C GLU A 54 7.99 -11.14 13.72
N ALA A 55 7.10 -11.30 14.71
CA ALA A 55 5.67 -11.54 14.47
C ALA A 55 4.95 -10.36 13.77
N ASN A 56 5.49 -9.15 13.90
CA ASN A 56 4.97 -7.90 13.30
C ASN A 56 5.28 -7.76 11.80
N GLN A 57 6.19 -8.57 11.24
CA GLN A 57 6.52 -8.53 9.82
C GLN A 57 5.43 -9.26 9.02
N THR A 58 4.55 -8.50 8.36
CA THR A 58 3.38 -9.07 7.66
C THR A 58 3.58 -9.23 6.15
N ALA A 59 4.44 -8.41 5.54
CA ALA A 59 4.68 -8.46 4.11
C ALA A 59 5.61 -9.63 3.72
N PHE A 60 5.28 -10.31 2.62
CA PHE A 60 6.07 -11.40 2.01
C PHE A 60 6.29 -12.64 2.89
N VAL A 61 5.49 -12.79 3.94
CA VAL A 61 5.52 -13.97 4.83
C VAL A 61 4.31 -14.85 4.54
N PRO A 62 4.50 -16.13 4.23
CA PRO A 62 3.39 -17.04 4.00
C PRO A 62 2.47 -17.16 5.21
N GLY A 63 1.16 -17.04 4.98
CA GLY A 63 0.15 -17.13 6.04
C GLY A 63 -0.09 -15.83 6.81
N ARG A 64 0.70 -14.78 6.56
CA ARG A 64 0.44 -13.43 7.09
C ARG A 64 -0.16 -12.56 5.99
N SER A 65 -1.09 -11.71 6.38
CA SER A 65 -1.79 -10.82 5.45
C SER A 65 -1.51 -9.36 5.76
N LEU A 66 -1.58 -8.48 4.75
CA LEU A 66 -1.42 -7.04 4.96
C LEU A 66 -2.52 -6.48 5.88
N GLN A 67 -3.70 -7.11 5.85
CA GLN A 67 -4.83 -6.83 6.73
C GLN A 67 -4.46 -7.00 8.20
N GLU A 68 -3.72 -8.06 8.56
CA GLU A 68 -3.23 -8.27 9.92
C GLU A 68 -2.29 -7.14 10.36
N GLY A 69 -1.45 -6.65 9.43
CA GLY A 69 -0.57 -5.51 9.69
C GLY A 69 -1.37 -4.24 9.99
N GLY A 70 -2.36 -3.94 9.14
CA GLY A 70 -3.28 -2.82 9.34
C GLY A 70 -4.10 -2.93 10.63
N LEU A 71 -4.55 -4.14 10.99
CA LEU A 71 -5.29 -4.36 12.23
C LEU A 71 -4.39 -4.22 13.46
N GLY A 72 -3.17 -4.75 13.44
CA GLY A 72 -2.19 -4.60 14.53
C GLY A 72 -1.86 -3.14 14.79
N ILE A 73 -1.68 -2.37 13.72
CA ILE A 73 -1.61 -0.91 13.74
C ILE A 73 -2.85 -0.34 14.46
N LEU A 74 -4.06 -0.54 13.93
CA LEU A 74 -5.29 0.08 14.46
C LEU A 74 -5.67 -0.37 15.89
N ALA A 75 -5.25 -1.57 16.30
CA ALA A 75 -5.58 -2.16 17.61
C ALA A 75 -4.57 -1.78 18.72
N THR A 76 -3.50 -1.05 18.40
CA THR A 76 -2.51 -0.64 19.40
C THR A 76 -3.13 0.39 20.37
N PRO A 77 -3.04 0.18 21.70
CA PRO A 77 -3.69 1.06 22.68
C PRO A 77 -3.13 2.49 22.68
N ALA A 78 -4.01 3.41 23.08
CA ALA A 78 -3.79 4.85 23.14
C ALA A 78 -2.64 5.25 24.08
N ARG A 79 -1.42 5.41 23.52
CA ARG A 79 -0.30 6.27 23.97
C ARG A 79 0.98 5.93 23.20
N VAL A 80 0.92 6.03 21.88
CA VAL A 80 2.03 5.64 21.01
C VAL A 80 2.25 6.73 19.98
N SER A 81 3.48 7.22 19.84
CA SER A 81 3.88 7.99 18.66
C SER A 81 4.15 7.02 17.51
N TRP A 82 3.71 7.41 16.31
CA TRP A 82 3.99 6.62 15.11
C TRP A 82 5.20 7.18 14.40
N PHE A 83 5.95 6.27 13.84
CA PHE A 83 6.95 6.60 12.86
C PHE A 83 6.82 5.66 11.68
N GLN A 84 6.42 6.22 10.53
CA GLN A 84 6.43 5.51 9.27
C GLN A 84 7.76 5.78 8.59
N THR A 85 8.46 4.73 8.20
CA THR A 85 9.71 4.81 7.45
C THR A 85 9.63 4.06 6.14
N GLU A 86 10.20 4.66 5.12
CA GLU A 86 10.58 3.97 3.90
C GLU A 86 12.10 3.83 3.91
N MET A 87 12.60 2.62 3.65
CA MET A 87 14.04 2.37 3.53
C MET A 87 14.46 2.26 2.07
N ASP A 88 15.51 2.98 1.72
CA ASP A 88 16.12 2.97 0.40
C ASP A 88 17.54 2.41 0.45
N MET A 89 17.86 1.59 -0.54
CA MET A 89 19.26 1.30 -0.87
C MET A 89 19.80 2.50 -1.64
N HIS A 90 21.09 2.82 -1.49
CA HIS A 90 21.72 3.85 -2.32
C HIS A 90 21.34 3.62 -3.80
N ASP A 91 20.65 4.60 -4.39
CA ASP A 91 20.13 4.65 -5.76
C ASP A 91 19.00 3.67 -6.14
N HIS A 92 18.48 2.86 -5.20
CA HIS A 92 17.37 1.93 -5.46
C HIS A 92 16.35 1.89 -4.30
N GLU A 93 15.13 2.36 -4.58
CA GLU A 93 13.98 2.17 -3.68
C GLU A 93 13.62 0.68 -3.60
N LEU A 94 13.83 0.09 -2.42
CA LEU A 94 13.25 -1.20 -2.09
C LEU A 94 11.89 -0.94 -1.41
N PRO A 95 10.86 -1.74 -1.68
CA PRO A 95 9.55 -1.57 -1.06
C PRO A 95 9.58 -2.11 0.38
N ILE A 96 10.29 -1.42 1.27
CA ILE A 96 10.35 -1.73 2.69
C ILE A 96 9.75 -0.55 3.44
N ASP A 97 8.44 -0.63 3.67
CA ASP A 97 7.72 0.25 4.58
C ASP A 97 7.75 -0.37 5.98
N ILE A 98 8.36 0.33 6.93
CA ILE A 98 8.43 -0.08 8.34
C ILE A 98 7.67 0.93 9.19
N PHE A 99 6.78 0.41 10.04
CA PHE A 99 6.06 1.18 11.04
C PHE A 99 6.64 0.90 12.42
N CYS A 100 7.20 1.93 13.04
CA CYS A 100 7.71 1.89 14.40
C CYS A 100 6.72 2.55 15.36
N PHE A 101 6.51 1.89 16.49
CA PHE A 101 5.59 2.29 17.55
C PHE A 101 6.41 2.61 18.81
N GLY A 102 6.35 3.85 19.29
CA GLY A 102 7.06 4.26 20.50
C GLY A 102 6.12 4.84 21.55
N ALA A 103 6.14 4.33 22.78
CA ALA A 103 5.50 5.00 23.91
C ALA A 103 6.36 6.19 24.37
N CYS A 104 5.71 7.32 24.67
CA CYS A 104 6.34 8.60 25.01
C CYS A 104 7.14 8.59 26.34
N GLU A 105 7.02 7.54 27.16
CA GLU A 105 7.75 7.41 28.43
C GLU A 105 9.29 7.44 28.29
N ARG A 106 9.81 7.24 27.08
CA ARG A 106 11.21 7.51 26.69
C ARG A 106 11.20 8.21 25.34
N ASN A 107 12.19 9.06 25.03
CA ASN A 107 12.33 9.66 23.69
C ASN A 107 12.31 8.52 22.65
N PRO A 108 11.20 8.34 21.91
CA PRO A 108 11.01 7.17 21.08
C PRO A 108 11.94 7.25 19.88
N LEU A 109 12.39 8.45 19.50
CA LEU A 109 13.29 8.69 18.38
C LEU A 109 14.76 8.47 18.75
N ARG A 110 15.07 8.05 19.98
CA ARG A 110 16.44 7.78 20.40
C ARG A 110 17.11 6.71 19.54
N PHE A 111 16.36 5.76 18.94
CA PHE A 111 16.95 4.82 17.99
C PHE A 111 17.37 5.46 16.66
N LEU A 112 16.79 6.60 16.29
CA LEU A 112 17.14 7.37 15.09
C LEU A 112 18.31 8.32 15.32
N SER A 113 18.49 8.77 16.57
CA SER A 113 19.52 9.71 16.96
C SER A 113 20.72 9.08 17.68
N ASN A 114 20.70 7.77 17.99
CA ASN A 114 21.79 7.12 18.75
C ASN A 114 23.02 6.85 17.85
N PRO A 115 24.16 7.51 18.10
CA PRO A 115 25.38 7.30 17.33
C PRO A 115 26.14 6.00 17.69
N GLU A 116 25.80 5.33 18.80
CA GLU A 116 26.52 4.14 19.29
C GLU A 116 25.97 2.81 18.75
N ARG A 117 24.79 2.79 18.14
CA ARG A 117 24.35 1.64 17.34
C ARG A 117 24.93 1.81 15.94
N PRO A 118 25.59 0.78 15.36
CA PRO A 118 25.88 0.83 13.93
C PRO A 118 24.54 1.07 13.24
N PRO A 119 24.37 2.16 12.48
CA PRO A 119 23.08 2.41 11.86
C PRO A 119 22.78 1.20 10.99
N SER A 120 21.50 0.82 10.87
CA SER A 120 21.09 -0.34 10.07
C SER A 120 21.76 -0.35 8.68
N SER A 121 22.07 0.82 8.15
CA SER A 121 22.84 1.05 6.93
C SER A 121 24.21 0.37 6.86
N TRP A 122 24.91 0.13 7.98
CA TRP A 122 26.26 -0.45 7.97
C TRP A 122 26.23 -1.96 7.74
N LEU A 123 25.17 -2.64 8.19
CA LEU A 123 25.01 -4.09 8.03
C LEU A 123 24.13 -4.46 6.83
N SER A 124 23.11 -3.65 6.52
CA SER A 124 22.17 -3.92 5.42
C SER A 124 22.43 -3.11 4.16
N GLY A 125 23.20 -2.03 4.23
CA GLY A 125 23.34 -1.06 3.13
C GLY A 125 22.10 -0.17 2.92
N LEU A 126 21.10 -0.24 3.81
CA LEU A 126 19.85 0.51 3.69
C LEU A 126 19.87 1.79 4.53
N THR A 127 19.46 2.89 3.91
CA THR A 127 19.30 4.19 4.56
C THR A 127 17.82 4.58 4.65
N ILE A 128 17.43 5.27 5.71
CA ILE A 128 16.05 5.77 5.83
C ILE A 128 15.86 6.91 4.83
N ASN A 129 14.83 6.81 3.99
CA ASN A 129 14.41 7.89 3.12
C ASN A 129 13.67 8.96 3.93
N LYS A 130 14.37 10.01 4.33
CA LYS A 130 13.80 11.10 5.13
C LYS A 130 12.67 11.87 4.42
N HIS A 131 12.66 11.90 3.09
CA HIS A 131 11.63 12.61 2.31
C HIS A 131 10.32 11.85 2.21
N LYS A 132 10.32 10.55 2.49
CA LYS A 132 9.13 9.69 2.48
C LYS A 132 8.77 9.13 3.87
N SER A 133 9.58 9.48 4.87
CA SER A 133 9.36 9.07 6.26
C SER A 133 8.74 10.21 7.05
N SER A 134 7.68 9.88 7.79
CA SER A 134 6.88 10.86 8.53
C SER A 134 6.65 10.44 9.97
N LEU A 135 6.58 11.44 10.85
CA LEU A 135 6.26 11.34 12.26
C LEU A 135 4.79 11.70 12.49
N PHE A 136 4.09 10.93 13.31
CA PHE A 136 2.72 11.24 13.69
C PHE A 136 2.58 11.26 15.21
N SER A 137 1.90 12.27 15.73
CA SER A 137 1.51 12.35 17.13
C SER A 137 0.15 11.69 17.38
N ILE A 138 0.05 10.85 18.41
CA ILE A 138 -1.23 10.49 19.02
C ILE A 138 -1.16 10.87 20.49
N TYR A 139 -2.12 11.65 20.98
CA TYR A 139 -2.23 11.99 22.40
C TYR A 139 -0.94 12.60 22.99
N ILE A 140 -0.12 13.21 22.14
CA ILE A 140 1.08 13.97 22.47
C ILE A 140 0.79 15.42 22.09
N GLU A 141 1.11 16.36 22.99
CA GLU A 141 0.91 17.78 22.73
C GLU A 141 1.85 18.28 21.63
N GLU A 142 1.39 19.28 20.88
CA GLU A 142 2.16 19.82 19.75
C GLU A 142 3.53 20.36 20.19
N GLN A 143 3.63 20.93 21.39
CA GLN A 143 4.88 21.43 21.94
C GLN A 143 5.89 20.30 22.20
N GLU A 144 5.43 19.20 22.77
CA GLU A 144 6.28 18.02 23.03
C GLU A 144 6.72 17.35 21.72
N MET A 145 5.84 17.28 20.72
CA MET A 145 6.20 16.78 19.40
C MET A 145 7.27 17.65 18.72
N ARG A 146 7.19 18.99 18.85
CA ARG A 146 8.20 19.90 18.32
C ARG A 146 9.57 19.67 18.94
N LEU A 147 9.63 19.50 20.27
CA LEU A 147 10.88 19.18 20.99
C LEU A 147 11.49 17.85 20.52
N LEU A 148 10.65 16.85 20.20
CA LEU A 148 11.13 15.58 19.64
C LEU A 148 11.67 15.73 18.21
N THR A 149 11.08 16.61 17.39
CA THR A 149 11.50 16.85 16.01
C THR A 149 12.66 17.80 15.85
N ASP A 150 12.94 18.69 16.81
CA ASP A 150 14.06 19.64 16.70
C ASP A 150 15.41 18.96 16.49
N HIS A 151 15.53 17.71 16.94
CA HIS A 151 16.74 16.90 16.80
C HIS A 151 16.71 15.95 15.58
N VAL A 152 15.62 15.94 14.79
CA VAL A 152 15.41 14.95 13.73
C VAL A 152 14.73 15.55 12.50
N SER A 153 15.38 15.46 11.33
CA SER A 153 14.88 16.04 10.06
C SER A 153 13.78 15.22 9.36
N TYR A 154 12.69 14.91 10.07
CA TYR A 154 11.51 14.23 9.50
C TYR A 154 10.30 15.16 9.42
N GLN A 155 9.40 14.89 8.46
CA GLN A 155 8.14 15.63 8.35
C GLN A 155 7.16 15.18 9.45
N ILE A 156 6.37 16.11 9.99
CA ILE A 156 5.28 15.81 10.93
C ILE A 156 3.98 15.78 10.13
N ASP A 157 3.29 14.65 10.18
CA ASP A 157 2.00 14.45 9.52
C ASP A 157 0.89 14.18 10.55
N THR A 158 -0.36 14.20 10.07
CA THR A 158 -1.56 14.01 10.90
C THR A 158 -2.46 12.90 10.36
N PHE A 159 -3.33 12.37 11.22
CA PHE A 159 -4.33 11.38 10.84
C PHE A 159 -5.59 12.04 10.26
N PRO A 160 -6.32 11.39 9.34
CA PRO A 160 -6.04 10.07 8.77
C PRO A 160 -4.97 10.10 7.66
N THR A 161 -4.09 9.10 7.64
CA THR A 161 -3.04 8.95 6.60
C THR A 161 -3.19 7.63 5.84
N ARG A 162 -2.48 7.46 4.73
CA ARG A 162 -2.51 6.21 3.95
C ARG A 162 -1.24 5.39 4.13
N CYS A 163 -1.38 4.17 4.63
CA CYS A 163 -0.34 3.15 4.66
C CYS A 163 -0.68 2.03 3.67
N LEU A 164 0.13 1.81 2.63
CA LEU A 164 -0.08 0.71 1.67
C LEU A 164 -1.51 0.69 1.08
N GLY A 165 -2.15 1.87 0.98
CA GLY A 165 -3.54 2.02 0.54
C GLY A 165 -4.62 1.85 1.61
N ILE A 166 -4.24 1.53 2.86
CA ILE A 166 -5.09 1.53 4.06
C ILE A 166 -5.22 2.96 4.59
N PRO A 167 -6.43 3.49 4.81
CA PRO A 167 -6.60 4.68 5.62
C PRO A 167 -6.33 4.32 7.09
N LEU A 168 -5.17 4.73 7.61
CA LEU A 168 -4.88 4.72 9.03
C LEU A 168 -5.66 5.86 9.66
N SER A 169 -6.59 5.53 10.54
CA SER A 169 -7.42 6.50 11.24
C SER A 169 -7.58 6.07 12.69
N LEU A 170 -7.44 7.02 13.60
CA LEU A 170 -7.66 6.84 15.04
C LEU A 170 -9.16 6.81 15.40
N ARG A 171 -10.03 7.11 14.43
CA ARG A 171 -11.49 7.16 14.55
C ARG A 171 -12.15 6.36 13.44
N SER A 172 -13.46 6.11 13.59
CA SER A 172 -14.26 5.59 12.48
C SER A 172 -14.12 6.49 11.25
N LEU A 173 -13.96 5.88 10.08
CA LEU A 173 -13.85 6.58 8.81
C LEU A 173 -15.12 7.41 8.55
N SER A 174 -14.94 8.67 8.16
CA SER A 174 -16.00 9.54 7.67
C SER A 174 -16.44 9.14 6.26
N LEU A 175 -17.58 9.64 5.79
CA LEU A 175 -18.03 9.37 4.41
C LEU A 175 -17.00 9.77 3.35
N ASN A 176 -16.27 10.87 3.58
CA ASN A 176 -15.25 11.36 2.65
C ASN A 176 -14.05 10.41 2.54
N ASP A 177 -13.74 9.66 3.60
CA ASP A 177 -12.62 8.70 3.61
C ASP A 177 -12.90 7.50 2.68
N TRP A 178 -14.16 7.26 2.31
CA TRP A 178 -14.57 6.22 1.35
C TRP A 178 -14.57 6.70 -0.11
N ALA A 179 -14.49 8.01 -0.37
CA ALA A 179 -14.47 8.57 -1.73
C ALA A 179 -13.40 7.94 -2.64
N PRO A 180 -12.17 7.63 -2.18
CA PRO A 180 -11.15 7.00 -3.02
C PRO A 180 -11.55 5.60 -3.51
N LEU A 181 -12.34 4.85 -2.72
CA LEU A 181 -12.86 3.55 -3.14
C LEU A 181 -13.90 3.73 -4.25
N VAL A 182 -14.81 4.70 -4.09
CA VAL A 182 -15.84 5.03 -5.09
C VAL A 182 -15.17 5.46 -6.40
N GLN A 183 -14.20 6.36 -6.35
CA GLN A 183 -13.43 6.82 -7.52
C GLN A 183 -12.71 5.67 -8.23
N ARG A 184 -12.20 4.66 -7.49
CA ARG A 184 -11.60 3.46 -8.11
C ARG A 184 -12.64 2.63 -8.87
N PHE A 185 -13.87 2.52 -8.36
CA PHE A 185 -14.96 1.88 -9.11
C PHE A 185 -15.25 2.66 -10.38
N GLU A 186 -15.48 3.97 -10.28
CA GLU A 186 -15.78 4.84 -11.41
C GLU A 186 -14.71 4.76 -12.50
N LYS A 187 -13.43 4.91 -12.14
CA LYS A 187 -12.32 4.84 -13.09
C LYS A 187 -12.24 3.50 -13.82
N ARG A 188 -12.53 2.38 -13.14
CA ARG A 188 -12.57 1.05 -13.78
C ARG A 188 -13.75 0.95 -14.73
N LEU A 189 -14.92 1.41 -14.31
CA LEU A 189 -16.13 1.42 -15.11
C LEU A 189 -16.00 2.30 -16.36
N GLU A 190 -15.43 3.49 -16.24
CA GLU A 190 -15.12 4.39 -17.35
C GLU A 190 -14.17 3.73 -18.35
N GLY A 191 -13.12 3.06 -17.87
CA GLY A 191 -12.18 2.34 -18.74
C GLY A 191 -12.80 1.14 -19.49
N TRP A 192 -13.97 0.65 -19.04
CA TRP A 192 -14.74 -0.40 -19.71
C TRP A 192 -15.91 0.16 -20.53
N ALA A 193 -16.39 1.35 -20.18
CA ALA A 193 -17.44 2.04 -20.91
C ALA A 193 -16.98 2.29 -22.35
N GLY A 194 -17.85 2.00 -23.32
CA GLY A 194 -17.54 2.11 -24.75
C GLY A 194 -16.99 0.83 -25.40
N ARG A 195 -16.66 -0.21 -24.62
CA ARG A 195 -16.44 -1.55 -25.18
C ARG A 195 -17.80 -2.22 -25.42
N LEU A 196 -18.02 -2.76 -26.62
CA LEU A 196 -19.20 -3.58 -26.93
C LEU A 196 -19.12 -4.90 -26.16
N MET A 197 -19.57 -4.88 -24.91
CA MET A 197 -19.54 -6.04 -24.03
C MET A 197 -20.90 -6.74 -23.95
N SER A 198 -20.88 -8.06 -24.01
CA SER A 198 -22.06 -8.88 -23.70
C SER A 198 -22.44 -8.72 -22.22
N LEU A 199 -23.69 -9.07 -21.88
CA LEU A 199 -24.14 -9.15 -20.49
C LEU A 199 -23.24 -10.06 -19.64
N GLY A 200 -22.83 -11.21 -20.20
CA GLY A 200 -21.91 -12.13 -19.54
C GLY A 200 -20.53 -11.52 -19.27
N GLY A 201 -19.94 -10.83 -20.26
CA GLY A 201 -18.66 -10.15 -20.09
C GLY A 201 -18.70 -9.07 -19.01
N ARG A 202 -19.81 -8.32 -18.93
CA ARG A 202 -20.02 -7.33 -17.85
C ARG A 202 -20.10 -7.98 -16.48
N LEU A 203 -20.85 -9.08 -16.34
CA LEU A 203 -20.94 -9.81 -15.08
C LEU A 203 -19.57 -10.31 -14.61
N VAL A 204 -18.78 -10.88 -15.52
CA VAL A 204 -17.43 -11.37 -15.22
C VAL A 204 -16.53 -10.24 -14.72
N LEU A 205 -16.52 -9.06 -15.35
CA LEU A 205 -15.72 -7.93 -14.87
C LEU A 205 -16.18 -7.42 -13.50
N LEU A 206 -17.49 -7.36 -13.27
CA LEU A 206 -18.03 -6.98 -11.96
C LEU A 206 -17.56 -7.94 -10.87
N GLN A 207 -17.63 -9.25 -11.12
CA GLN A 207 -17.26 -10.27 -10.14
C GLN A 207 -15.74 -10.38 -9.96
N ALA A 208 -14.97 -10.39 -11.05
CA ALA A 208 -13.52 -10.58 -10.99
C ALA A 208 -12.78 -9.35 -10.47
N VAL A 209 -13.28 -8.14 -10.74
CA VAL A 209 -12.59 -6.89 -10.41
C VAL A 209 -13.32 -6.10 -9.34
N LEU A 210 -14.55 -5.66 -9.59
CA LEU A 210 -15.22 -4.73 -8.67
C LEU A 210 -15.58 -5.35 -7.33
N SER A 211 -15.97 -6.63 -7.28
CA SER A 211 -16.23 -7.31 -6.01
C SER A 211 -14.99 -7.41 -5.13
N ASN A 212 -13.79 -7.42 -5.71
CA ASN A 212 -12.52 -7.57 -4.98
C ASN A 212 -11.94 -6.23 -4.51
N LEU A 213 -12.22 -5.13 -5.20
CA LEU A 213 -11.74 -3.78 -4.83
C LEU A 213 -12.05 -3.36 -3.37
N PRO A 214 -13.26 -3.59 -2.82
CA PRO A 214 -13.59 -3.15 -1.47
C PRO A 214 -13.14 -4.14 -0.39
N VAL A 215 -12.86 -5.42 -0.72
CA VAL A 215 -12.62 -6.50 0.26
C VAL A 215 -11.57 -6.11 1.30
N PHE A 216 -10.49 -5.48 0.84
CA PHE A 216 -9.41 -5.04 1.73
C PHE A 216 -9.87 -3.99 2.75
N MET A 217 -10.62 -2.97 2.33
CA MET A 217 -11.15 -1.94 3.23
C MET A 217 -12.26 -2.49 4.14
N LEU A 218 -13.10 -3.39 3.61
CA LEU A 218 -14.16 -4.08 4.36
C LEU A 218 -13.63 -5.02 5.44
N SER A 219 -12.41 -5.53 5.29
CA SER A 219 -11.77 -6.36 6.31
C SER A 219 -11.35 -5.56 7.57
N LEU A 220 -11.18 -4.25 7.43
CA LEU A 220 -10.71 -3.36 8.51
C LEU A 220 -11.83 -2.46 9.06
N PHE A 221 -12.77 -2.05 8.22
CA PHE A 221 -13.79 -1.07 8.57
C PHE A 221 -15.18 -1.52 8.14
N ARG A 222 -16.17 -1.22 8.99
CA ARG A 222 -17.57 -1.39 8.63
C ARG A 222 -17.97 -0.34 7.59
N ILE A 223 -18.53 -0.77 6.46
CA ILE A 223 -19.01 0.13 5.41
C ILE A 223 -20.28 0.89 5.83
N PRO A 224 -20.33 2.22 5.66
CA PRO A 224 -21.56 2.98 5.81
C PRO A 224 -22.60 2.61 4.75
N ARG A 225 -23.88 2.55 5.12
CA ARG A 225 -24.98 2.21 4.19
C ARG A 225 -25.02 3.10 2.95
N THR A 226 -24.69 4.39 3.10
CA THR A 226 -24.61 5.35 2.00
C THR A 226 -23.58 4.92 0.96
N ILE A 227 -22.38 4.50 1.38
CA ILE A 227 -21.31 4.05 0.48
C ILE A 227 -21.68 2.72 -0.17
N GLN A 228 -22.22 1.78 0.60
CA GLN A 228 -22.71 0.52 0.05
C GLN A 228 -23.72 0.75 -1.07
N HIS A 229 -24.73 1.60 -0.81
CA HIS A 229 -25.74 1.94 -1.81
C HIS A 229 -25.13 2.59 -3.06
N GLN A 230 -24.17 3.52 -2.90
CA GLN A 230 -23.46 4.13 -4.02
C GLN A 230 -22.73 3.10 -4.89
N LEU A 231 -21.99 2.18 -4.27
CA LEU A 231 -21.30 1.10 -5.00
C LEU A 231 -22.29 0.18 -5.73
N ASP A 232 -23.42 -0.16 -5.11
CA ASP A 232 -24.45 -0.99 -5.74
C ASP A 232 -25.14 -0.30 -6.91
N VAL A 233 -25.33 1.02 -6.85
CA VAL A 233 -25.85 1.81 -7.97
C VAL A 233 -24.88 1.74 -9.15
N LEU A 234 -23.58 1.98 -8.92
CA LEU A 234 -22.55 1.93 -9.97
C LEU A 234 -22.50 0.55 -10.66
N ARG A 235 -22.53 -0.53 -9.85
CA ARG A 235 -22.53 -1.91 -10.36
C ARG A 235 -23.76 -2.21 -11.21
N ARG A 236 -24.96 -1.86 -10.71
CA ARG A 236 -26.23 -2.09 -11.42
C ARG A 236 -26.28 -1.30 -12.72
N HIS A 237 -25.88 -0.03 -12.67
CA HIS A 237 -25.88 0.82 -13.83
C HIS A 237 -25.00 0.23 -14.94
N PHE A 238 -23.74 -0.11 -14.64
CA PHE A 238 -22.86 -0.75 -15.60
C PHE A 238 -23.39 -2.08 -16.14
N PHE A 239 -23.94 -2.94 -15.26
CA PHE A 239 -24.48 -4.23 -15.66
C PHE A 239 -25.59 -4.11 -16.71
N TRP A 240 -26.46 -3.11 -16.59
CA TRP A 240 -27.59 -2.92 -17.51
C TRP A 240 -27.24 -2.06 -18.73
N SER A 241 -26.61 -0.90 -18.54
CA SER A 241 -26.37 0.07 -19.63
C SER A 241 -25.00 -0.07 -20.31
N GLY A 242 -24.02 -0.68 -19.64
CA GLY A 242 -22.65 -0.82 -20.15
C GLY A 242 -21.87 0.48 -20.10
N SER A 243 -22.39 1.50 -19.41
CA SER A 243 -21.74 2.76 -19.12
C SER A 243 -21.74 3.02 -17.63
N ALA A 244 -20.86 3.93 -17.17
CA ALA A 244 -20.86 4.42 -15.80
C ALA A 244 -21.93 5.52 -15.58
N GLN A 245 -22.36 6.20 -16.65
CA GLN A 245 -23.29 7.33 -16.62
C GLN A 245 -24.62 6.99 -17.31
N GLY A 246 -25.73 7.39 -16.69
CA GLY A 246 -27.15 7.15 -16.99
C GLY A 246 -27.65 7.36 -18.42
N THR A 247 -27.06 6.75 -19.44
CA THR A 247 -27.62 6.76 -20.79
C THR A 247 -28.63 5.63 -20.91
N ARG A 248 -29.92 5.98 -20.76
CA ARG A 248 -31.05 5.09 -21.10
C ARG A 248 -30.83 4.53 -22.50
N ARG A 249 -30.60 3.22 -22.62
CA ARG A 249 -30.76 2.54 -23.91
C ARG A 249 -32.24 2.32 -24.13
N VAL A 250 -32.75 2.88 -25.22
CA VAL A 250 -34.08 2.57 -25.74
C VAL A 250 -34.02 1.12 -26.26
N HIS A 251 -34.79 0.23 -25.64
CA HIS A 251 -34.99 -1.11 -26.18
C HIS A 251 -36.08 -1.01 -27.25
N LEU A 252 -35.73 -1.28 -28.51
CA LEU A 252 -36.73 -1.56 -29.54
C LEU A 252 -37.33 -2.92 -29.21
N ILE A 253 -38.58 -2.90 -28.73
CA ILE A 253 -39.44 -4.07 -28.67
C ILE A 253 -39.91 -4.29 -30.10
N ASN A 254 -39.51 -5.43 -30.68
CA ASN A 254 -40.07 -5.92 -31.94
C ASN A 254 -41.32 -6.75 -31.65
#